data_AF-A0A3A4KA16-F1
#
_entry.id   AF-A0A3A4KA16-F1
#
_cell.length_a   1.000
_cell.length_b   1.000
_cell.length_c   1.000
_cell.angle_alpha   90.00
_cell.angle_beta   90.00
_cell.angle_gamma   90.00
#
_symmetry.space_group_name_H-M   'P 1'
#
loop_
_entity.id
_entity.type
_entity.pdbx_description
1 polymer ?
#
loop_
_entity_poly.entity_id
_entity_poly.type
_entity_poly.pdbx_seq_one_letter_code
_entity_poly.pdbx_strand_id
1 'polypeptide(L)'
;MNCSRLWRPFLALAALALILLFVGCAEEESTPDGDAADGDEDEASEGDEQESAETDGDTDGDAEPEQPAWRDLPPYTEPWPDCDTNQPGGAHLLPGPLEDGHDATLAHLARQYDRQFHVFNAKPMAVNVDASVLETSVEKRDLLTRFLREDDSWDFATFSGGPEPESAIDGWQKVAGLYAGFGIMADAMRYSVLRGEGADCGEVDVARAQLQRSLDAMHIAFAVGGAPGVVARGFVKKGVPGFAESVVPVPLFDEQGNPLPEEKNNGAWREDVSGQYPDYYWEDSCSRDMMLGWALAIAIGYEVIRDDPAFSDEMKARLRQDASGVLAALQVVRESGYDLEFPDADGRITFHGYINEHSIERDLYSPGFNNGFYAMMALGIVAAYTYAADDPAQETYLYDRLIAERGLPTIALEDMIYIAMDKSSNYSNYNMAMISAWLAYRYIKDPEAREKIREAAWSQLYDIPGKDFTPVGANMALYDFVVISTMLDGTAYGPATGGEADALALADAVETLSVFPEPPYFAYPVENCDDAELESGVCVLNDGTTVNVYNEGGRKGSTVCDQPVPKAIRRPSNFEWRSNPYEPNGGDGPGALLPGVDFRGAYWMGRWTKVGE
;
A
#
# COMPACT_ATOMS: atom_id res chain seq x y z
N MET A 1 30.27 -12.23 -45.23
CA MET A 1 30.12 -12.74 -43.85
C MET A 1 28.77 -12.25 -43.35
N ASN A 2 27.79 -13.15 -43.18
CA ASN A 2 26.40 -12.80 -42.84
C ASN A 2 26.18 -12.90 -41.32
N CYS A 3 26.13 -11.75 -40.64
CA CYS A 3 25.90 -11.63 -39.19
C CYS A 3 24.42 -11.84 -38.77
N SER A 4 23.49 -12.07 -39.70
CA SER A 4 22.05 -12.12 -39.43
C SER A 4 21.51 -13.47 -38.92
N ARG A 5 22.35 -14.51 -38.76
CA ARG A 5 21.92 -15.85 -38.32
C ARG A 5 22.09 -16.13 -36.83
N LEU A 6 22.83 -15.30 -36.08
CA LEU A 6 23.07 -15.50 -34.64
C LEU A 6 22.01 -14.85 -33.73
N TRP A 7 21.21 -13.90 -34.24
CA TRP A 7 20.22 -13.16 -33.43
C TRP A 7 18.86 -13.86 -33.29
N ARG A 8 18.51 -14.74 -34.24
CA ARG A 8 17.22 -15.44 -34.23
C ARG A 8 17.01 -16.40 -33.05
N PRO A 9 18.00 -17.20 -32.61
CA PRO A 9 17.80 -18.05 -31.42
C PRO A 9 17.69 -17.24 -30.12
N PHE A 10 18.40 -16.10 -30.02
CA PHE A 10 18.30 -15.21 -28.85
C PHE A 10 16.93 -14.55 -28.74
N LEU A 11 16.38 -14.04 -29.85
CA LEU A 11 15.03 -13.48 -29.89
C LEU A 11 13.95 -14.52 -29.62
N ALA A 12 14.15 -15.78 -30.04
CA ALA A 12 13.22 -16.86 -29.76
C ALA A 12 13.25 -17.29 -28.28
N LEU A 13 14.42 -17.32 -27.65
CA LEU A 13 14.58 -17.60 -26.21
C LEU A 13 14.02 -16.46 -25.34
N ALA A 14 14.27 -15.20 -25.72
CA ALA A 14 13.69 -14.04 -25.02
C ALA A 14 12.16 -14.01 -25.15
N ALA A 15 11.61 -14.33 -26.33
CA ALA A 15 10.17 -14.45 -26.51
C ALA A 15 9.56 -15.62 -25.74
N LEU A 16 10.27 -16.76 -25.63
CA LEU A 16 9.81 -17.92 -24.85
C LEU A 16 9.84 -17.64 -23.34
N ALA A 17 10.87 -16.95 -22.85
CA ALA A 17 10.96 -16.48 -21.45
C ALA A 17 9.85 -15.46 -21.13
N LEU A 18 9.54 -14.55 -22.07
CA LEU A 18 8.40 -13.65 -21.95
C LEU A 18 7.08 -14.42 -21.86
N ILE A 19 6.86 -15.43 -22.72
CA ILE A 19 5.62 -16.24 -22.71
C ILE A 19 5.48 -17.05 -21.41
N LEU A 20 6.58 -17.59 -20.87
CA LEU A 20 6.56 -18.31 -19.59
C LEU A 20 6.29 -17.37 -18.39
N LEU A 21 6.74 -16.10 -18.45
CA LEU A 21 6.37 -15.07 -17.48
C LEU A 21 4.86 -14.74 -17.49
N PHE A 22 4.18 -14.91 -18.63
CA PHE A 22 2.73 -14.65 -18.74
C PHE A 22 1.84 -15.86 -18.39
N VAL A 23 2.35 -17.09 -18.49
CA VAL A 23 1.57 -18.32 -18.25
C VAL A 23 1.79 -18.90 -16.83
N GLY A 24 2.92 -18.61 -16.18
CA GLY A 24 3.30 -19.21 -14.88
C GLY A 24 2.59 -18.70 -13.61
N CYS A 25 1.43 -18.06 -13.71
CA CYS A 25 0.67 -17.55 -12.55
C CYS A 25 -0.71 -18.20 -12.41
N ALA A 26 -0.82 -19.49 -12.71
CA ALA A 26 -2.04 -20.29 -12.55
C ALA A 26 -1.72 -21.64 -11.88
N GLU A 27 -2.08 -21.75 -10.60
CA GLU A 27 -2.86 -22.84 -9.99
C GLU A 27 -3.02 -22.56 -8.49
N GLU A 28 -4.14 -21.91 -8.13
CA GLU A 28 -4.75 -22.05 -6.80
C GLU A 28 -5.85 -23.10 -6.96
N GLU A 29 -5.48 -24.37 -6.82
CA GLU A 29 -6.40 -25.45 -6.44
C GLU A 29 -5.72 -26.30 -5.36
N SER A 30 -6.51 -26.70 -4.37
CA SER A 30 -6.14 -27.56 -3.25
C SER A 30 -5.45 -28.87 -3.67
N THR A 31 -4.30 -29.15 -3.07
CA THR A 31 -3.45 -30.39 -3.09
C THR A 31 -4.24 -31.72 -2.93
N PRO A 32 -3.73 -32.93 -3.32
CA PRO A 32 -2.38 -33.46 -2.97
C PRO A 32 -1.66 -34.51 -3.89
N ASP A 33 -0.42 -34.86 -3.45
CA ASP A 33 0.51 -35.97 -3.84
C ASP A 33 1.37 -35.75 -5.11
N GLY A 34 2.67 -36.08 -5.23
CA GLY A 34 3.67 -36.80 -4.43
C GLY A 34 4.91 -37.15 -5.30
N ASP A 35 6.04 -37.47 -4.65
CA ASP A 35 7.26 -38.21 -5.11
C ASP A 35 8.39 -37.54 -5.93
N ALA A 36 9.49 -37.24 -5.20
CA ALA A 36 10.89 -37.66 -5.35
C ALA A 36 11.63 -37.67 -6.72
N ALA A 37 12.82 -37.05 -6.77
CA ALA A 37 14.08 -37.71 -7.17
C ALA A 37 15.34 -36.83 -6.99
N ASP A 38 16.41 -37.53 -6.57
CA ASP A 38 17.81 -37.18 -6.30
C ASP A 38 18.59 -36.40 -7.39
N GLY A 39 19.65 -35.69 -6.96
CA GLY A 39 20.67 -35.14 -7.86
C GLY A 39 21.87 -34.52 -7.11
N ASP A 40 22.86 -35.36 -6.81
CA ASP A 40 24.16 -35.12 -6.17
C ASP A 40 25.14 -34.14 -6.88
N GLU A 41 26.05 -33.61 -6.04
CA GLU A 41 27.50 -33.40 -6.27
C GLU A 41 28.06 -32.14 -7.02
N ASP A 42 28.82 -31.35 -6.22
CA ASP A 42 30.27 -31.06 -6.36
C ASP A 42 30.80 -29.61 -6.57
N GLU A 43 31.48 -29.16 -5.51
CA GLU A 43 32.85 -28.64 -5.41
C GLU A 43 33.39 -27.43 -6.24
N ALA A 44 33.81 -26.43 -5.45
CA ALA A 44 35.13 -25.76 -5.43
C ALA A 44 35.52 -24.74 -6.53
N SER A 45 35.97 -23.55 -6.10
CA SER A 45 37.40 -23.18 -6.18
C SER A 45 37.65 -21.74 -5.70
N GLU A 46 38.67 -21.64 -4.85
CA GLU A 46 39.38 -20.45 -4.37
C GLU A 46 40.04 -19.63 -5.49
N GLY A 47 40.36 -18.36 -5.20
CA GLY A 47 41.21 -17.52 -6.05
C GLY A 47 41.44 -16.11 -5.50
N ASP A 48 42.32 -15.99 -4.50
CA ASP A 48 42.98 -14.75 -4.06
C ASP A 48 43.77 -14.09 -5.20
N GLU A 49 43.84 -12.74 -5.22
CA GLU A 49 45.09 -11.99 -5.40
C GLU A 49 44.90 -10.49 -5.10
N GLN A 50 45.54 -10.03 -4.02
CA GLN A 50 45.72 -8.64 -3.63
C GLN A 50 46.92 -8.02 -4.36
N GLU A 51 46.73 -6.89 -5.05
CA GLU A 51 47.81 -5.95 -5.36
C GLU A 51 47.54 -4.61 -4.68
N SER A 52 48.44 -4.22 -3.77
CA SER A 52 48.46 -2.92 -3.12
C SER A 52 49.53 -2.05 -3.79
N ALA A 53 49.11 -0.93 -4.36
CA ALA A 53 49.99 0.11 -4.88
C ALA A 53 49.86 1.34 -3.98
N GLU A 54 50.93 1.62 -3.23
CA GLU A 54 51.12 2.86 -2.48
C GLU A 54 51.49 3.99 -3.45
N THR A 55 50.67 5.02 -3.52
CA THR A 55 51.02 6.31 -4.15
C THR A 55 50.80 7.44 -3.14
N ASP A 56 51.91 7.94 -2.60
CA ASP A 56 52.00 9.22 -1.91
C ASP A 56 51.78 10.36 -2.92
N GLY A 57 50.65 11.06 -2.81
CA GLY A 57 50.30 12.21 -3.62
C GLY A 57 49.72 13.33 -2.75
N ASP A 58 50.37 14.50 -2.84
CA ASP A 58 50.03 15.75 -2.16
C ASP A 58 48.51 16.04 -2.13
N THR A 59 47.96 16.14 -0.93
CA THR A 59 46.59 16.57 -0.68
C THR A 59 46.50 18.10 -0.77
N ASP A 60 46.34 18.60 -1.99
CA ASP A 60 45.65 19.87 -2.19
C ASP A 60 44.29 19.76 -1.50
N GLY A 61 44.01 20.67 -0.56
CA GLY A 61 42.79 20.67 0.23
C GLY A 61 41.58 20.95 -0.66
N ASP A 62 41.06 19.92 -1.31
CA ASP A 62 39.77 19.92 -1.98
C ASP A 62 38.72 20.27 -0.93
N ALA A 63 38.21 21.50 -1.00
CA ALA A 63 37.09 21.90 -0.19
C ALA A 63 35.94 20.92 -0.47
N GLU A 64 35.42 20.28 0.58
CA GLU A 64 34.24 19.43 0.45
C GLU A 64 33.15 20.22 -0.30
N PRO A 65 32.55 19.66 -1.35
CA PRO A 65 31.52 20.36 -2.11
C PRO A 65 30.41 20.82 -1.17
N GLU A 66 30.02 22.10 -1.26
CA GLU A 66 28.95 22.65 -0.44
C GLU A 66 27.68 21.80 -0.59
N GLN A 67 27.16 21.29 0.52
CA GLN A 67 25.92 20.53 0.51
C GLN A 67 24.76 21.43 0.03
N PRO A 68 23.84 20.91 -0.80
CA PRO A 68 22.75 21.71 -1.30
C PRO A 68 21.77 22.07 -0.17
N ALA A 69 21.30 23.32 -0.18
CA ALA A 69 20.47 23.90 0.89
C ALA A 69 19.17 23.12 1.19
N TRP A 70 18.68 22.31 0.24
CA TRP A 70 17.49 21.49 0.45
C TRP A 70 17.71 20.35 1.45
N ARG A 71 18.96 19.92 1.70
CA ARG A 71 19.25 18.85 2.68
C ARG A 71 18.87 19.26 4.11
N ASP A 72 19.10 20.53 4.42
CA ASP A 72 18.85 21.12 5.73
C ASP A 72 17.39 21.56 5.93
N LEU A 73 16.48 21.27 4.99
CA LEU A 73 15.06 21.60 5.16
C LEU A 73 14.49 20.82 6.34
N PRO A 74 14.03 21.51 7.40
CA PRO A 74 13.38 20.84 8.50
C PRO A 74 12.00 20.35 8.05
N PRO A 75 11.48 19.27 8.66
CA PRO A 75 10.09 18.90 8.49
C PRO A 75 9.15 20.06 8.84
N TYR A 76 8.09 20.24 8.04
CA TYR A 76 7.15 21.35 8.18
C TYR A 76 6.30 21.21 9.44
N THR A 77 6.22 22.26 10.25
CA THR A 77 5.40 22.29 11.47
C THR A 77 4.40 23.42 11.43
N GLU A 78 3.15 23.10 11.74
CA GLU A 78 2.15 24.09 12.09
C GLU A 78 1.73 23.87 13.55
N PRO A 79 1.59 24.94 14.34
CA PRO A 79 1.04 24.81 15.68
C PRO A 79 -0.42 24.38 15.59
N TRP A 80 -0.77 23.29 16.28
CA TRP A 80 -2.15 22.86 16.39
C TRP A 80 -2.97 23.90 17.16
N PRO A 81 -4.14 24.35 16.66
CA PRO A 81 -5.04 25.20 17.43
C PRO A 81 -5.56 24.44 18.66
N ASP A 82 -6.16 25.09 19.64
CA ASP A 82 -6.90 24.36 20.68
C ASP A 82 -8.13 23.68 20.07
N CYS A 83 -8.54 22.52 20.60
CA CYS A 83 -9.84 21.94 20.22
C CYS A 83 -10.99 22.84 20.71
N ASP A 84 -12.20 22.63 20.18
CA ASP A 84 -13.40 23.49 20.35
C ASP A 84 -13.25 24.92 19.81
N THR A 85 -12.17 25.24 19.09
CA THR A 85 -11.99 26.57 18.48
C THR A 85 -12.70 26.72 17.15
N ASN A 86 -12.98 25.61 16.45
CA ASN A 86 -13.67 25.56 15.16
C ASN A 86 -13.11 26.61 14.18
N GLN A 87 -11.84 26.46 13.82
CA GLN A 87 -11.15 27.33 12.87
C GLN A 87 -11.12 26.67 11.49
N PRO A 88 -11.16 27.44 10.39
CA PRO A 88 -10.89 26.89 9.06
C PRO A 88 -9.51 26.24 9.05
N GLY A 89 -9.40 24.99 8.59
CA GLY A 89 -8.13 24.22 8.57
C GLY A 89 -7.13 24.71 7.52
N GLY A 90 -7.59 25.60 6.64
CA GLY A 90 -6.92 26.04 5.42
C GLY A 90 -7.80 25.74 4.22
N ALA A 91 -7.34 26.01 3.01
CA ALA A 91 -8.02 25.49 1.83
C ALA A 91 -7.54 24.05 1.59
N HIS A 92 -8.46 23.08 1.48
CA HIS A 92 -8.17 21.67 1.23
C HIS A 92 -8.79 21.20 -0.10
N LEU A 93 -8.33 20.07 -0.64
CA LEU A 93 -8.95 19.48 -1.84
C LEU A 93 -10.42 19.14 -1.62
N LEU A 94 -10.74 18.60 -0.45
CA LEU A 94 -12.11 18.45 0.02
C LEU A 94 -12.37 19.49 1.12
N PRO A 95 -13.32 20.42 0.94
CA PRO A 95 -13.58 21.44 1.94
C PRO A 95 -14.16 20.90 3.26
N GLY A 96 -13.62 21.36 4.37
CA GLY A 96 -14.10 21.08 5.73
C GLY A 96 -15.39 21.83 6.09
N PRO A 97 -16.04 21.53 7.25
CA PRO A 97 -17.34 22.10 7.63
C PRO A 97 -17.42 23.63 7.70
N LEU A 98 -16.27 24.30 7.79
CA LEU A 98 -16.16 25.75 7.90
C LEU A 98 -15.67 26.41 6.61
N GLU A 99 -15.46 25.63 5.56
CA GLU A 99 -14.94 26.06 4.27
C GLU A 99 -16.05 26.10 3.21
N ASP A 100 -15.91 26.99 2.24
CA ASP A 100 -16.84 27.08 1.11
C ASP A 100 -16.76 25.81 0.27
N GLY A 101 -17.93 25.28 -0.13
CA GLY A 101 -18.01 24.05 -0.93
C GLY A 101 -18.05 22.76 -0.10
N HIS A 102 -18.18 22.84 1.22
CA HIS A 102 -18.34 21.66 2.08
C HIS A 102 -19.53 20.77 1.65
N ASP A 103 -19.23 19.49 1.39
CA ASP A 103 -20.23 18.46 1.14
C ASP A 103 -20.57 17.71 2.43
N ALA A 104 -21.66 18.13 3.09
CA ALA A 104 -22.14 17.52 4.32
C ALA A 104 -22.63 16.07 4.11
N THR A 105 -23.09 15.72 2.91
CA THR A 105 -23.54 14.34 2.61
C THR A 105 -22.34 13.41 2.54
N LEU A 106 -21.29 13.83 1.84
CA LEU A 106 -20.04 13.06 1.76
C LEU A 106 -19.35 12.96 3.13
N ALA A 107 -19.38 14.03 3.92
CA ALA A 107 -18.85 14.01 5.30
C ALA A 107 -19.64 13.05 6.22
N HIS A 108 -20.97 12.98 6.06
CA HIS A 108 -21.80 12.02 6.79
C HIS A 108 -21.45 10.57 6.39
N LEU A 109 -21.31 10.30 5.08
CA LEU A 109 -20.88 8.99 4.57
C LEU A 109 -19.51 8.58 5.15
N ALA A 110 -18.56 9.52 5.21
CA ALA A 110 -17.26 9.28 5.83
C ALA A 110 -17.35 8.91 7.31
N ARG A 111 -18.21 9.60 8.07
CA ARG A 111 -18.46 9.27 9.48
C ARG A 111 -19.04 7.86 9.63
N GLN A 112 -19.94 7.43 8.77
CA GLN A 112 -20.49 6.07 8.79
C GLN A 112 -19.40 5.02 8.53
N TYR A 113 -18.52 5.27 7.57
CA TYR A 113 -17.38 4.40 7.28
C TYR A 113 -16.38 4.33 8.43
N ASP A 114 -16.01 5.46 9.04
CA ASP A 114 -15.13 5.47 10.22
C ASP A 114 -15.75 4.68 11.39
N ARG A 115 -17.06 4.82 11.60
CA ARG A 115 -17.79 4.07 12.64
C ARG A 115 -17.81 2.59 12.36
N GLN A 116 -18.16 2.17 11.14
CA GLN A 116 -18.10 0.76 10.75
C GLN A 116 -16.70 0.19 11.00
N PHE A 117 -15.68 0.91 10.51
CA PHE A 117 -14.30 0.51 10.62
C PHE A 117 -13.89 0.30 12.07
N HIS A 118 -14.03 1.32 12.94
CA HIS A 118 -13.50 1.22 14.30
C HIS A 118 -14.36 0.36 15.24
N VAL A 119 -15.68 0.32 15.03
CA VAL A 119 -16.59 -0.45 15.90
C VAL A 119 -16.53 -1.94 15.57
N PHE A 120 -16.37 -2.31 14.28
CA PHE A 120 -16.45 -3.71 13.85
C PHE A 120 -15.15 -4.24 13.23
N ASN A 121 -14.61 -3.59 12.20
CA ASN A 121 -13.47 -4.11 11.45
C ASN A 121 -12.17 -4.06 12.26
N ALA A 122 -11.83 -2.93 12.88
CA ALA A 122 -10.60 -2.78 13.65
C ALA A 122 -10.73 -3.28 15.10
N LYS A 123 -11.92 -3.65 15.56
CA LYS A 123 -12.17 -4.05 16.96
C LYS A 123 -11.20 -5.11 17.51
N PRO A 124 -10.92 -6.25 16.82
CA PRO A 124 -10.10 -7.31 17.40
C PRO A 124 -8.59 -7.02 17.42
N MET A 125 -8.10 -6.22 16.46
CA MET A 125 -6.68 -6.07 16.17
C MET A 125 -6.21 -4.62 16.13
N ALA A 126 -7.10 -3.66 16.41
CA ALA A 126 -6.93 -2.21 16.29
C ALA A 126 -6.59 -1.67 14.88
N VAL A 127 -6.36 -2.54 13.90
CA VAL A 127 -6.11 -2.20 12.49
C VAL A 127 -7.06 -2.95 11.59
N ASN A 128 -7.05 -2.59 10.30
CA ASN A 128 -7.94 -3.14 9.29
C ASN A 128 -7.97 -4.67 9.25
N VAL A 129 -9.16 -5.26 9.39
CA VAL A 129 -9.47 -6.62 8.95
C VAL A 129 -10.86 -6.71 8.35
N ASP A 130 -11.04 -7.66 7.44
CA ASP A 130 -12.36 -8.03 6.96
C ASP A 130 -13.09 -8.76 8.10
N ALA A 131 -14.34 -8.35 8.35
CA ALA A 131 -15.22 -9.07 9.27
C ALA A 131 -16.16 -9.97 8.46
N SER A 132 -16.70 -11.01 9.07
CA SER A 132 -17.71 -11.88 8.47
C SER A 132 -19.03 -11.72 9.21
N VAL A 133 -20.11 -11.49 8.47
CA VAL A 133 -21.49 -11.54 8.96
C VAL A 133 -22.26 -12.35 7.94
N LEU A 134 -22.65 -13.57 8.29
CA LEU A 134 -23.31 -14.49 7.36
C LEU A 134 -24.59 -13.87 6.80
N GLU A 135 -24.91 -14.17 5.54
CA GLU A 135 -26.15 -13.70 4.90
C GLU A 135 -27.40 -14.21 5.64
N THR A 136 -27.30 -15.40 6.23
CA THR A 136 -28.35 -15.99 7.05
C THR A 136 -28.53 -15.31 8.41
N SER A 137 -27.59 -14.47 8.85
CA SER A 137 -27.63 -13.71 10.11
C SER A 137 -28.40 -12.39 9.95
N VAL A 138 -29.65 -12.45 9.46
CA VAL A 138 -30.49 -11.29 9.12
C VAL A 138 -30.61 -10.29 10.29
N GLU A 139 -30.84 -10.78 11.51
CA GLU A 139 -30.97 -9.92 12.70
C GLU A 139 -29.68 -9.13 13.00
N LYS A 140 -28.50 -9.74 12.78
CA LYS A 140 -27.21 -9.05 12.94
C LYS A 140 -27.08 -7.97 11.88
N ARG A 141 -27.32 -8.29 10.60
CA ARG A 141 -27.23 -7.33 9.49
C ARG A 141 -28.16 -6.14 9.66
N ASP A 142 -29.41 -6.39 10.09
CA ASP A 142 -30.37 -5.32 10.38
C ASP A 142 -29.90 -4.46 11.56
N LEU A 143 -29.30 -5.06 12.60
CA LEU A 143 -28.75 -4.32 13.73
C LEU A 143 -27.57 -3.42 13.32
N LEU A 144 -26.62 -3.94 12.53
CA LEU A 144 -25.51 -3.15 11.98
C LEU A 144 -26.03 -2.00 11.12
N THR A 145 -27.00 -2.29 10.25
CA THR A 145 -27.60 -1.29 9.34
C THR A 145 -28.23 -0.15 10.12
N ARG A 146 -29.06 -0.46 11.12
CA ARG A 146 -29.68 0.58 11.96
C ARG A 146 -28.63 1.37 12.75
N PHE A 147 -27.63 0.72 13.33
CA PHE A 147 -26.57 1.42 14.06
C PHE A 147 -25.82 2.43 13.18
N LEU A 148 -25.47 2.02 11.96
CA LEU A 148 -24.69 2.87 11.06
C LEU A 148 -25.53 3.98 10.41
N ARG A 149 -26.83 3.75 10.17
CA ARG A 149 -27.69 4.68 9.43
C ARG A 149 -28.61 5.56 10.30
N GLU A 150 -28.95 5.13 11.51
CA GLU A 150 -29.94 5.80 12.36
C GLU A 150 -29.33 6.48 13.60
N ASP A 151 -28.08 6.18 13.92
CA ASP A 151 -27.36 6.68 15.10
C ASP A 151 -25.98 7.20 14.68
N ASP A 152 -25.44 8.21 15.37
CA ASP A 152 -24.13 8.81 15.07
C ASP A 152 -23.08 8.56 16.17
N SER A 153 -23.41 7.78 17.19
CA SER A 153 -22.54 7.48 18.34
C SER A 153 -21.53 6.38 18.04
N TRP A 154 -20.43 6.36 18.80
CA TRP A 154 -19.43 5.29 18.76
C TRP A 154 -19.80 4.08 19.65
N ASP A 155 -20.85 4.18 20.46
CA ASP A 155 -21.20 3.21 21.50
C ASP A 155 -22.29 2.24 21.02
N PHE A 156 -21.85 1.20 20.31
CA PHE A 156 -22.72 0.15 19.82
C PHE A 156 -23.44 -0.60 20.96
N ALA A 157 -22.79 -0.81 22.11
CA ALA A 157 -23.39 -1.57 23.21
C ALA A 157 -24.57 -0.82 23.82
N THR A 158 -24.45 0.50 23.98
CA THR A 158 -25.57 1.34 24.40
C THR A 158 -26.68 1.34 23.34
N PHE A 159 -26.36 1.47 22.05
CA PHE A 159 -27.35 1.44 20.97
C PHE A 159 -28.10 0.11 20.88
N SER A 160 -27.38 -1.02 20.97
CA SER A 160 -27.93 -2.36 20.83
C SER A 160 -28.71 -2.83 22.07
N GLY A 161 -28.66 -2.08 23.18
CA GLY A 161 -29.31 -2.42 24.44
C GLY A 161 -28.55 -3.46 25.27
N GLY A 162 -27.22 -3.52 25.13
CA GLY A 162 -26.32 -4.36 25.94
C GLY A 162 -25.33 -5.24 25.17
N PRO A 163 -25.65 -5.81 23.99
CA PRO A 163 -24.71 -6.62 23.23
C PRO A 163 -23.47 -5.84 22.74
N GLU A 164 -22.29 -6.41 22.99
CA GLU A 164 -21.01 -5.88 22.48
C GLU A 164 -20.89 -6.02 20.95
N PRO A 165 -20.07 -5.20 20.26
CA PRO A 165 -19.86 -5.29 18.81
C PRO A 165 -19.56 -6.70 18.32
N GLU A 166 -18.80 -7.47 19.10
CA GLU A 166 -18.38 -8.83 18.78
C GLU A 166 -19.55 -9.80 18.62
N SER A 167 -20.66 -9.55 19.32
CA SER A 167 -21.87 -10.38 19.18
C SER A 167 -22.56 -10.22 17.82
N ALA A 168 -22.30 -9.10 17.14
CA ALA A 168 -22.87 -8.76 15.84
C ALA A 168 -22.01 -9.24 14.66
N ILE A 169 -20.84 -9.83 14.94
CA ILE A 169 -19.89 -10.37 13.97
C ILE A 169 -19.83 -11.90 14.12
N ASP A 170 -19.63 -12.63 13.03
CA ASP A 170 -19.49 -14.10 13.00
C ASP A 170 -18.02 -14.55 13.00
N GLY A 171 -17.11 -13.70 12.54
CA GLY A 171 -15.67 -13.92 12.65
C GLY A 171 -14.86 -12.79 12.01
N TRP A 172 -13.55 -12.80 12.21
CA TRP A 172 -12.63 -11.86 11.57
C TRP A 172 -11.57 -12.57 10.76
N GLN A 173 -11.15 -11.93 9.68
CA GLN A 173 -10.01 -12.34 8.86
C GLN A 173 -8.69 -11.83 9.45
N LYS A 174 -7.57 -12.15 8.79
CA LYS A 174 -6.25 -11.65 9.17
C LYS A 174 -6.05 -10.17 8.88
N VAL A 175 -5.12 -9.56 9.61
CA VAL A 175 -4.46 -8.32 9.19
C VAL A 175 -3.59 -8.62 7.97
N ALA A 176 -3.59 -7.75 6.98
CA ALA A 176 -2.66 -7.77 5.87
C ALA A 176 -2.11 -6.36 5.62
N GLY A 177 -0.79 -6.27 5.43
CA GLY A 177 -0.03 -5.03 5.51
C GLY A 177 -0.49 -3.87 4.63
N LEU A 178 -0.88 -4.11 3.38
CA LEU A 178 -1.35 -3.05 2.48
C LEU A 178 -2.59 -2.37 3.05
N TYR A 179 -3.61 -3.16 3.41
CA TYR A 179 -4.91 -2.66 3.87
C TYR A 179 -4.84 -2.08 5.28
N ALA A 180 -4.07 -2.73 6.16
CA ALA A 180 -3.80 -2.23 7.50
C ALA A 180 -3.08 -0.89 7.44
N GLY A 181 -2.07 -0.80 6.58
CA GLY A 181 -1.32 0.40 6.31
C GLY A 181 -2.23 1.56 5.88
N PHE A 182 -3.13 1.28 4.93
CA PHE A 182 -4.12 2.24 4.45
C PHE A 182 -5.11 2.69 5.52
N GLY A 183 -5.57 1.77 6.37
CA GLY A 183 -6.43 2.09 7.50
C GLY A 183 -5.74 3.03 8.51
N ILE A 184 -4.46 2.76 8.82
CA ILE A 184 -3.66 3.61 9.72
C ILE A 184 -3.43 4.99 9.09
N MET A 185 -3.14 5.05 7.79
CA MET A 185 -3.02 6.32 7.07
C MET A 185 -4.30 7.16 7.20
N ALA A 186 -5.46 6.54 6.99
CA ALA A 186 -6.75 7.23 7.15
C ALA A 186 -6.97 7.73 8.59
N ASP A 187 -6.61 6.94 9.60
CA ASP A 187 -6.70 7.35 11.01
C ASP A 187 -5.79 8.54 11.33
N ALA A 188 -4.56 8.52 10.79
CA ALA A 188 -3.59 9.58 10.97
C ALA A 188 -4.06 10.89 10.33
N MET A 189 -4.52 10.83 9.08
CA MET A 189 -5.07 11.99 8.37
C MET A 189 -6.34 12.52 9.03
N ARG A 190 -7.27 11.63 9.44
CA ARG A 190 -8.47 12.01 10.20
C ARG A 190 -8.12 12.79 11.45
N TYR A 191 -7.20 12.26 12.27
CA TYR A 191 -6.75 12.94 13.47
C TYR A 191 -6.13 14.30 13.15
N SER A 192 -5.22 14.36 12.16
CA SER A 192 -4.56 15.59 11.72
C SER A 192 -5.56 16.65 11.27
N VAL A 193 -6.57 16.29 10.47
CA VAL A 193 -7.59 17.21 9.97
C VAL A 193 -8.44 17.74 11.13
N LEU A 194 -9.01 16.85 11.96
CA LEU A 194 -9.83 17.26 13.10
C LEU A 194 -9.05 18.14 14.08
N ARG A 195 -7.77 17.83 14.30
CA ARG A 195 -6.87 18.61 15.15
C ARG A 195 -6.58 19.98 14.53
N GLY A 196 -6.27 20.04 13.24
CA GLY A 196 -5.97 21.26 12.49
C GLY A 196 -7.17 22.22 12.37
N GLU A 197 -8.39 21.70 12.33
CA GLU A 197 -9.63 22.49 12.32
C GLU A 197 -10.07 22.96 13.71
N GLY A 198 -9.37 22.53 14.77
CA GLY A 198 -9.80 22.80 16.14
C GLY A 198 -11.20 22.26 16.43
N ALA A 199 -11.51 21.07 15.90
CA ALA A 199 -12.81 20.41 16.03
C ALA A 199 -13.17 20.09 17.50
N ASP A 200 -14.38 19.54 17.71
CA ASP A 200 -14.87 19.12 19.03
C ASP A 200 -13.83 18.26 19.77
N CYS A 201 -13.50 18.63 21.01
CA CYS A 201 -12.46 17.95 21.79
C CYS A 201 -12.76 16.45 21.97
N GLY A 202 -14.03 16.06 22.12
CA GLY A 202 -14.42 14.67 22.26
C GLY A 202 -14.14 13.86 20.99
N GLU A 203 -14.45 14.41 19.82
CA GLU A 203 -14.12 13.78 18.53
C GLU A 203 -12.60 13.72 18.27
N VAL A 204 -11.86 14.77 18.63
CA VAL A 204 -10.39 14.77 18.55
C VAL A 204 -9.79 13.69 19.47
N ASP A 205 -10.31 13.54 20.69
CA ASP A 205 -9.86 12.53 21.64
C ASP A 205 -10.17 11.11 21.15
N VAL A 206 -11.34 10.89 20.54
CA VAL A 206 -11.69 9.62 19.90
C VAL A 206 -10.73 9.31 18.74
N ALA A 207 -10.48 10.27 17.85
CA ALA A 207 -9.54 10.12 16.73
C ALA A 207 -8.12 9.82 17.22
N ARG A 208 -7.66 10.51 18.26
CA ARG A 208 -6.36 10.28 18.89
C ARG A 208 -6.24 8.87 19.43
N ALA A 209 -7.24 8.42 20.20
CA ALA A 209 -7.23 7.10 20.80
C ALA A 209 -7.29 5.99 19.73
N GLN A 210 -8.01 6.21 18.63
CA GLN A 210 -8.01 5.32 17.47
C GLN A 210 -6.61 5.21 16.86
N LEU A 211 -5.99 6.33 16.50
CA LEU A 211 -4.64 6.36 15.93
C LEU A 211 -3.60 5.71 16.85
N GLN A 212 -3.62 5.99 18.16
CA GLN A 212 -2.70 5.37 19.12
C GLN A 212 -2.77 3.84 19.08
N ARG A 213 -3.99 3.28 19.10
CA ARG A 213 -4.17 1.81 19.03
C ARG A 213 -3.71 1.26 17.68
N SER A 214 -3.98 1.97 16.58
CA SER A 214 -3.56 1.58 15.23
C SER A 214 -2.02 1.56 15.11
N LEU A 215 -1.32 2.52 15.70
CA LEU A 215 0.15 2.58 15.75
C LEU A 215 0.75 1.51 16.67
N ASP A 216 0.13 1.21 17.81
CA ASP A 216 0.54 0.10 18.67
C ASP A 216 0.40 -1.26 17.96
N ALA A 217 -0.70 -1.46 17.23
CA ALA A 217 -0.92 -2.67 16.45
C ALA A 217 0.01 -2.78 15.24
N MET A 218 0.34 -1.66 14.59
CA MET A 218 1.34 -1.62 13.52
C MET A 218 2.70 -2.13 14.01
N HIS A 219 3.13 -1.72 15.22
CA HIS A 219 4.40 -2.17 15.79
C HIS A 219 4.49 -3.70 15.93
N ILE A 220 3.37 -4.40 16.13
CA ILE A 220 3.33 -5.87 16.15
C ILE A 220 3.91 -6.44 14.84
N ALA A 221 3.61 -5.84 13.68
CA ALA A 221 4.10 -6.30 12.39
C ALA A 221 5.64 -6.23 12.28
N PHE A 222 6.27 -5.24 12.93
CA PHE A 222 7.73 -5.07 12.92
C PHE A 222 8.44 -5.87 14.01
N ALA A 223 7.73 -6.19 15.09
CA ALA A 223 8.35 -6.80 16.26
C ALA A 223 8.14 -8.32 16.34
N VAL A 224 7.01 -8.85 15.89
CA VAL A 224 6.63 -10.27 16.07
C VAL A 224 7.60 -11.26 15.40
N GLY A 225 8.26 -10.83 14.33
CA GLY A 225 9.31 -11.59 13.62
C GLY A 225 10.64 -11.67 14.38
N GLY A 226 10.79 -10.95 15.48
CA GLY A 226 11.89 -11.11 16.44
C GLY A 226 13.26 -10.58 16.00
N ALA A 227 13.38 -10.02 14.78
CA ALA A 227 14.62 -9.47 14.26
C ALA A 227 14.39 -8.12 13.55
N PRO A 228 15.32 -7.15 13.66
CA PRO A 228 15.20 -5.87 12.96
C PRO A 228 15.07 -6.04 11.45
N GLY A 229 14.15 -5.30 10.84
CA GLY A 229 13.89 -5.31 9.40
C GLY A 229 13.09 -6.50 8.89
N VAL A 230 12.79 -7.49 9.74
CA VAL A 230 11.78 -8.50 9.44
C VAL A 230 10.41 -7.89 9.70
N VAL A 231 9.55 -7.94 8.68
CA VAL A 231 8.20 -7.40 8.75
C VAL A 231 7.21 -8.51 8.47
N ALA A 232 6.18 -8.64 9.29
CA ALA A 232 5.11 -9.59 9.07
C ALA A 232 4.29 -9.21 7.83
N ARG A 233 3.93 -10.22 7.03
CA ARG A 233 2.95 -10.08 5.95
C ARG A 233 1.57 -9.74 6.51
N GLY A 234 1.24 -10.36 7.64
CA GLY A 234 -0.02 -10.24 8.33
C GLY A 234 0.04 -10.87 9.72
N PHE A 235 -1.00 -10.66 10.53
CA PHE A 235 -1.11 -11.28 11.84
C PHE A 235 -2.57 -11.47 12.26
N VAL A 236 -2.80 -12.38 13.21
CA VAL A 236 -4.09 -12.62 13.86
C VAL A 236 -3.91 -12.81 15.35
N LYS A 237 -4.90 -12.35 16.11
CA LYS A 237 -4.96 -12.56 17.56
C LYS A 237 -5.63 -13.89 17.89
N LYS A 238 -5.01 -14.69 18.74
CA LYS A 238 -5.55 -15.97 19.23
C LYS A 238 -6.82 -15.74 20.03
N GLY A 239 -7.76 -16.68 19.95
CA GLY A 239 -9.02 -16.63 20.68
C GLY A 239 -10.04 -15.62 20.14
N VAL A 240 -9.73 -14.91 19.04
CA VAL A 240 -10.71 -14.14 18.27
C VAL A 240 -11.41 -15.10 17.28
N PRO A 241 -12.76 -15.15 17.25
CA PRO A 241 -13.50 -15.98 16.30
C PRO A 241 -13.12 -15.69 14.85
N GLY A 242 -13.08 -16.72 14.00
CA GLY A 242 -12.78 -16.60 12.58
C GLY A 242 -11.42 -17.18 12.21
N PHE A 243 -10.62 -16.44 11.44
CA PHE A 243 -9.45 -16.98 10.75
C PHE A 243 -8.41 -17.60 11.69
N ALA A 244 -8.20 -17.01 12.88
CA ALA A 244 -7.25 -17.50 13.87
C ALA A 244 -7.51 -18.95 14.33
N GLU A 245 -8.77 -19.41 14.30
CA GLU A 245 -9.16 -20.77 14.71
C GLU A 245 -8.71 -21.85 13.70
N SER A 246 -8.39 -21.43 12.48
CA SER A 246 -7.95 -22.29 11.39
C SER A 246 -6.43 -22.30 11.19
N VAL A 247 -5.71 -21.45 11.92
CA VAL A 247 -4.26 -21.30 11.77
C VAL A 247 -3.53 -22.51 12.34
N VAL A 248 -2.64 -23.09 11.51
CA VAL A 248 -1.69 -24.13 11.91
C VAL A 248 -0.28 -23.53 11.77
N PRO A 249 0.39 -23.18 12.87
CA PRO A 249 1.72 -22.58 12.79
C PRO A 249 2.77 -23.62 12.37
N VAL A 250 3.71 -23.18 11.55
CA VAL A 250 4.90 -23.92 11.10
C VAL A 250 6.12 -23.35 11.84
N PRO A 251 6.97 -24.17 12.49
CA PRO A 251 8.22 -23.68 13.08
C PRO A 251 9.14 -23.03 12.04
N LEU A 252 9.91 -22.00 12.40
CA LEU A 252 10.84 -21.35 11.46
C LEU A 252 11.88 -22.32 10.89
N PHE A 253 12.36 -23.24 11.72
CA PHE A 253 13.37 -24.22 11.36
C PHE A 253 12.91 -25.63 11.73
N ASP A 254 13.37 -26.63 10.99
CA ASP A 254 13.22 -28.04 11.34
C ASP A 254 14.17 -28.46 12.49
N GLU A 255 14.19 -29.75 12.84
CA GLU A 255 15.07 -30.28 13.89
C GLU A 255 16.57 -30.22 13.53
N GLN A 256 16.91 -30.05 12.25
CA GLN A 256 18.27 -29.95 11.74
C GLN A 256 18.74 -28.49 11.59
N GLY A 257 17.84 -27.52 11.79
CA GLY A 257 18.11 -26.09 11.62
C GLY A 257 17.91 -25.58 10.20
N ASN A 258 17.30 -26.36 9.29
CA ASN A 258 16.96 -25.88 7.96
C ASN A 258 15.70 -25.03 8.00
N PRO A 259 15.62 -23.94 7.22
CA PRO A 259 14.46 -23.08 7.21
C PRO A 259 13.24 -23.80 6.60
N LEU A 260 12.08 -23.62 7.22
CA LEU A 260 10.79 -24.14 6.76
C LEU A 260 9.91 -23.01 6.21
N PRO A 261 8.95 -23.26 5.31
CA PRO A 261 8.93 -24.44 4.45
C PRO A 261 10.22 -24.52 3.62
N GLU A 262 10.54 -25.74 3.17
CA GLU A 262 11.78 -26.03 2.44
C GLU A 262 11.95 -25.08 1.25
N GLU A 263 10.94 -25.01 0.38
CA GLU A 263 10.84 -23.96 -0.63
C GLU A 263 10.15 -22.72 -0.06
N LYS A 264 10.76 -21.54 -0.25
CA LYS A 264 10.14 -20.27 0.15
C LYS A 264 8.84 -20.07 -0.63
N ASN A 265 7.75 -19.82 0.08
CA ASN A 265 6.43 -19.62 -0.49
C ASN A 265 5.84 -18.25 -0.09
N ASN A 266 4.60 -17.98 -0.49
CA ASN A 266 3.91 -16.71 -0.25
C ASN A 266 3.41 -16.51 1.20
N GLY A 267 4.01 -17.21 2.17
CA GLY A 267 3.71 -17.07 3.59
C GLY A 267 3.40 -18.41 4.25
N ALA A 268 3.95 -18.60 5.45
CA ALA A 268 3.56 -19.61 6.41
C ALA A 268 3.19 -18.93 7.73
N TRP A 269 2.20 -19.49 8.41
CA TRP A 269 1.83 -19.01 9.74
C TRP A 269 2.85 -19.46 10.77
N ARG A 270 3.18 -18.58 11.70
CA ARG A 270 4.21 -18.76 12.72
C ARG A 270 3.65 -18.43 14.08
N GLU A 271 4.20 -19.09 15.09
CA GLU A 271 4.14 -18.59 16.46
C GLU A 271 4.97 -17.30 16.56
N ASP A 272 4.68 -16.47 17.57
CA ASP A 272 5.53 -15.34 17.91
C ASP A 272 6.96 -15.81 18.23
N VAL A 273 7.94 -15.26 17.50
CA VAL A 273 9.36 -15.59 17.67
C VAL A 273 10.11 -14.52 18.47
N SER A 274 9.49 -13.36 18.68
CA SER A 274 10.01 -12.29 19.53
C SER A 274 9.85 -12.59 21.03
N GLY A 275 8.86 -13.43 21.38
CA GLY A 275 8.43 -13.69 22.75
C GLY A 275 7.63 -12.55 23.40
N GLN A 276 7.34 -11.47 22.66
CA GLN A 276 6.64 -10.28 23.15
C GLN A 276 5.12 -10.31 22.88
N TYR A 277 4.69 -11.11 21.90
CA TYR A 277 3.31 -11.19 21.41
C TYR A 277 2.79 -12.63 21.39
N PRO A 278 2.86 -13.39 22.51
CA PRO A 278 2.49 -14.81 22.55
C PRO A 278 1.01 -15.07 22.21
N ASP A 279 0.17 -14.04 22.27
CA ASP A 279 -1.25 -14.09 21.92
C ASP A 279 -1.51 -13.93 20.41
N TYR A 280 -0.47 -13.87 19.57
CA TYR A 280 -0.59 -13.68 18.13
C TYR A 280 0.01 -14.84 17.35
N TYR A 281 -0.61 -15.13 16.20
CA TYR A 281 0.07 -15.77 15.08
C TYR A 281 0.43 -14.68 14.06
N TRP A 282 1.55 -14.86 13.38
CA TRP A 282 1.94 -13.99 12.28
C TRP A 282 2.24 -14.79 11.03
N GLU A 283 2.06 -14.17 9.88
CA GLU A 283 2.37 -14.74 8.58
C GLU A 283 3.68 -14.12 8.10
N ASP A 284 4.63 -14.97 7.75
CA ASP A 284 5.92 -14.53 7.20
C ASP A 284 5.83 -14.18 5.71
N SER A 285 6.98 -13.95 5.06
CA SER A 285 7.06 -13.68 3.63
C SER A 285 6.28 -12.42 3.20
N CYS A 286 6.58 -11.28 3.84
CA CYS A 286 5.97 -9.99 3.53
C CYS A 286 6.24 -9.58 2.07
N SER A 287 5.17 -9.41 1.29
CA SER A 287 5.26 -8.98 -0.11
C SER A 287 5.38 -7.46 -0.24
N ARG A 288 5.67 -6.99 -1.45
CA ARG A 288 5.94 -5.57 -1.77
C ARG A 288 4.77 -4.65 -1.49
N ASP A 289 3.57 -5.09 -1.83
CA ASP A 289 2.34 -4.39 -1.50
C ASP A 289 2.15 -4.26 0.02
N MET A 290 2.45 -5.32 0.77
CA MET A 290 2.35 -5.31 2.23
C MET A 290 3.40 -4.39 2.86
N MET A 291 4.65 -4.49 2.43
CA MET A 291 5.73 -3.60 2.87
C MET A 291 5.41 -2.13 2.55
N LEU A 292 4.85 -1.85 1.38
CA LEU A 292 4.44 -0.51 0.99
C LEU A 292 3.32 0.05 1.88
N GLY A 293 2.34 -0.78 2.25
CA GLY A 293 1.33 -0.38 3.23
C GLY A 293 1.92 -0.01 4.59
N TRP A 294 2.88 -0.80 5.07
CA TRP A 294 3.57 -0.50 6.33
C TRP A 294 4.44 0.76 6.23
N ALA A 295 5.15 0.97 5.11
CA ALA A 295 5.91 2.19 4.84
C ALA A 295 4.99 3.42 4.78
N LEU A 296 3.81 3.28 4.19
CA LEU A 296 2.80 4.32 4.15
C LEU A 296 2.33 4.70 5.56
N ALA A 297 1.93 3.71 6.35
CA ALA A 297 1.42 3.95 7.70
C ALA A 297 2.45 4.55 8.64
N ILE A 298 3.70 4.07 8.60
CA ILE A 298 4.73 4.57 9.50
C ILE A 298 5.09 6.02 9.20
N ALA A 299 5.19 6.40 7.92
CA ALA A 299 5.61 7.74 7.54
C ALA A 299 4.53 8.76 7.84
N ILE A 300 3.28 8.49 7.43
CA ILE A 300 2.14 9.41 7.69
C ILE A 300 1.81 9.44 9.19
N GLY A 301 1.86 8.30 9.87
CA GLY A 301 1.69 8.22 11.31
C GLY A 301 2.74 9.07 12.04
N TYR A 302 4.02 8.91 11.70
CA TYR A 302 5.11 9.69 12.29
C TYR A 302 4.99 11.18 11.96
N GLU A 303 4.70 11.53 10.70
CA GLU A 303 4.49 12.92 10.28
C GLU A 303 3.46 13.63 11.15
N VAL A 304 2.32 12.98 11.40
CA VAL A 304 1.22 13.57 12.17
C VAL A 304 1.57 13.71 13.65
N ILE A 305 2.26 12.74 14.25
CA ILE A 305 2.46 12.71 15.71
C ILE A 305 3.79 13.30 16.19
N ARG A 306 4.80 13.45 15.31
CA ARG A 306 6.20 13.71 15.73
C ARG A 306 6.33 14.89 16.69
N ASP A 307 5.60 15.97 16.43
CA ASP A 307 5.64 17.22 17.21
C ASP A 307 4.43 17.37 18.15
N ASP A 308 3.51 16.40 18.16
CA ASP A 308 2.32 16.43 19.01
C ASP A 308 2.65 15.88 20.41
N PRO A 309 2.56 16.69 21.49
CA PRO A 309 2.82 16.25 22.85
C PRO A 309 1.76 15.28 23.40
N ALA A 310 0.62 15.09 22.71
CA ALA A 310 -0.40 14.13 23.11
C ALA A 310 -0.01 12.66 22.85
N PHE A 311 1.09 12.44 22.12
CA PHE A 311 1.68 11.12 21.87
C PHE A 311 2.99 10.98 22.64
N SER A 312 3.22 9.80 23.23
CA SER A 312 4.40 9.56 24.05
C SER A 312 5.68 9.54 23.23
N ASP A 313 6.78 10.00 23.83
CA ASP A 313 8.11 9.91 23.23
C ASP A 313 8.52 8.46 22.95
N GLU A 314 8.04 7.52 23.76
CA GLU A 314 8.26 6.07 23.57
C GLU A 314 7.64 5.59 22.26
N MET A 315 6.39 5.98 21.95
CA MET A 315 5.74 5.63 20.70
C MET A 315 6.51 6.20 19.49
N LYS A 316 6.91 7.47 19.56
CA LYS A 316 7.69 8.13 18.50
C LYS A 316 9.06 7.47 18.30
N ALA A 317 9.75 7.14 19.40
CA ALA A 317 11.03 6.45 19.35
C ALA A 317 10.91 5.05 18.75
N ARG A 318 9.81 4.35 19.05
CA ARG A 318 9.53 3.03 18.49
C ARG A 318 9.27 3.07 16.98
N LEU A 319 8.49 4.04 16.48
CA LEU A 319 8.33 4.24 15.03
C LEU A 319 9.66 4.51 14.33
N ARG A 320 10.50 5.38 14.91
CA ARG A 320 11.86 5.61 14.40
C ARG A 320 12.68 4.31 14.35
N GLN A 321 12.65 3.54 15.42
CA GLN A 321 13.38 2.27 15.52
C GLN A 321 12.92 1.25 14.47
N ASP A 322 11.60 1.08 14.30
CA ASP A 322 11.03 0.18 13.30
C ASP A 322 11.47 0.61 11.88
N ALA A 323 11.39 1.90 11.57
CA ALA A 323 11.83 2.46 10.30
C ALA A 323 13.33 2.26 10.05
N SER A 324 14.19 2.58 11.03
CA SER A 324 15.63 2.36 10.94
C SER A 324 15.99 0.88 10.74
N GLY A 325 15.26 -0.03 11.40
CA GLY A 325 15.47 -1.47 11.27
C GLY A 325 15.23 -1.95 9.83
N VAL A 326 14.16 -1.49 9.20
CA VAL A 326 13.87 -1.83 7.79
C VAL A 326 14.91 -1.23 6.86
N LEU A 327 15.29 0.04 7.02
CA LEU A 327 16.30 0.68 6.17
C LEU A 327 17.66 -0.03 6.24
N ALA A 328 18.11 -0.36 7.46
CA ALA A 328 19.34 -1.11 7.65
C ALA A 328 19.29 -2.45 6.92
N ALA A 329 18.14 -3.15 6.95
CA ALA A 329 17.94 -4.41 6.24
C ALA A 329 17.92 -4.26 4.71
N LEU A 330 17.38 -3.16 4.19
CA LEU A 330 17.32 -2.86 2.76
C LEU A 330 18.67 -2.49 2.16
N GLN A 331 19.62 -2.01 2.96
CA GLN A 331 20.98 -1.65 2.52
C GLN A 331 21.93 -2.84 2.38
N VAL A 332 21.55 -3.98 2.96
CA VAL A 332 22.38 -5.20 2.92
C VAL A 332 22.35 -5.79 1.51
N VAL A 333 23.52 -5.89 0.90
CA VAL A 333 23.73 -6.69 -0.30
C VAL A 333 23.68 -8.17 0.08
N ARG A 334 22.74 -8.94 -0.47
CA ARG A 334 22.54 -10.35 -0.11
C ARG A 334 23.22 -11.29 -1.11
N GLU A 335 22.93 -12.58 -0.98
CA GLU A 335 23.50 -13.65 -1.82
C GLU A 335 23.22 -13.45 -3.33
N SER A 336 22.12 -12.79 -3.67
CA SER A 336 21.80 -12.39 -5.06
C SER A 336 22.82 -11.39 -5.65
N GLY A 337 23.61 -10.73 -4.80
CA GLY A 337 24.52 -9.64 -5.18
C GLY A 337 23.87 -8.26 -5.19
N TYR A 338 22.62 -8.13 -4.73
CA TYR A 338 21.87 -6.87 -4.75
C TYR A 338 21.37 -6.48 -3.35
N ASP A 339 21.14 -5.17 -3.18
CA ASP A 339 20.42 -4.59 -2.04
C ASP A 339 18.93 -4.43 -2.39
N LEU A 340 18.16 -3.76 -1.52
CA LEU A 340 16.72 -3.51 -1.69
C LEU A 340 15.89 -4.82 -1.75
N GLU A 341 16.23 -5.74 -0.85
CA GLU A 341 15.59 -7.04 -0.67
C GLU A 341 15.09 -7.24 0.76
N PHE A 342 13.83 -7.63 0.92
CA PHE A 342 13.22 -7.81 2.24
C PHE A 342 13.67 -9.11 2.89
N PRO A 343 14.36 -9.06 4.04
CA PRO A 343 14.64 -10.28 4.79
C PRO A 343 13.39 -10.83 5.44
N ASP A 344 13.44 -12.12 5.73
CA ASP A 344 12.49 -12.80 6.59
C ASP A 344 13.18 -13.35 7.85
N ALA A 345 12.40 -13.80 8.84
CA ALA A 345 12.91 -14.29 10.13
C ALA A 345 13.81 -15.53 10.02
N ASP A 346 13.67 -16.28 8.92
CA ASP A 346 14.51 -17.44 8.63
C ASP A 346 15.83 -17.08 7.91
N GLY A 347 16.09 -15.79 7.68
CA GLY A 347 17.29 -15.27 7.03
C GLY A 347 17.23 -15.23 5.51
N ARG A 348 16.23 -15.87 4.88
CA ARG A 348 16.01 -15.81 3.43
C ARG A 348 15.32 -14.51 3.04
N ILE A 349 15.32 -14.21 1.74
CA ILE A 349 14.49 -13.14 1.17
C ILE A 349 13.03 -13.60 1.15
N THR A 350 12.09 -12.69 1.42
CA THR A 350 10.66 -12.99 1.26
C THR A 350 10.33 -13.32 -0.19
N PHE A 351 9.25 -14.07 -0.42
CA PHE A 351 8.97 -14.63 -1.76
C PHE A 351 8.79 -13.57 -2.86
N HIS A 352 8.20 -12.43 -2.51
CA HIS A 352 8.06 -11.28 -3.40
C HIS A 352 8.97 -10.11 -3.01
N GLY A 353 10.00 -10.31 -2.19
CA GLY A 353 10.72 -9.24 -1.50
C GLY A 353 11.71 -8.40 -2.30
N TYR A 354 11.55 -8.25 -3.61
CA TYR A 354 12.56 -7.68 -4.50
C TYR A 354 12.08 -6.34 -5.07
N ILE A 355 12.74 -5.23 -4.70
CA ILE A 355 12.44 -3.88 -5.21
C ILE A 355 13.68 -3.16 -5.76
N ASN A 356 14.76 -3.90 -6.01
CA ASN A 356 15.93 -3.38 -6.73
C ASN A 356 15.59 -3.13 -8.22
N GLU A 357 16.05 -2.03 -8.78
CA GLU A 357 15.83 -1.62 -10.18
C GLU A 357 16.36 -2.60 -11.22
N HIS A 358 17.29 -3.49 -10.86
CA HIS A 358 17.81 -4.53 -11.77
C HIS A 358 17.04 -5.86 -11.71
N SER A 359 16.05 -5.97 -10.82
CA SER A 359 15.18 -7.15 -10.75
C SER A 359 14.13 -7.11 -11.87
N ILE A 360 13.91 -8.26 -12.52
CA ILE A 360 12.81 -8.45 -13.48
C ILE A 360 11.60 -8.97 -12.71
N GLU A 361 11.76 -10.10 -12.03
CA GLU A 361 10.78 -10.71 -11.14
C GLU A 361 11.51 -11.71 -10.23
N ARG A 362 11.21 -11.69 -8.92
CA ARG A 362 11.88 -12.53 -7.91
C ARG A 362 13.41 -12.41 -7.96
N ASP A 363 14.10 -13.53 -7.88
CA ASP A 363 15.55 -13.71 -7.89
C ASP A 363 16.18 -13.54 -9.29
N LEU A 364 15.39 -13.22 -10.32
CA LEU A 364 15.91 -12.95 -11.66
C LEU A 364 16.39 -11.50 -11.80
N TYR A 365 17.71 -11.35 -11.76
CA TYR A 365 18.40 -10.09 -12.00
C TYR A 365 19.07 -10.05 -13.38
N SER A 366 19.09 -8.88 -14.00
CA SER A 366 19.82 -8.65 -15.24
C SER A 366 20.62 -7.35 -15.17
N PRO A 367 21.97 -7.43 -15.13
CA PRO A 367 22.81 -6.24 -15.15
C PRO A 367 22.51 -5.37 -16.38
N GLY A 368 22.20 -4.09 -16.15
CA GLY A 368 21.82 -3.13 -17.20
C GLY A 368 20.36 -3.15 -17.60
N PHE A 369 19.52 -3.97 -16.96
CA PHE A 369 18.07 -3.83 -17.02
C PHE A 369 17.62 -2.75 -16.02
N ASN A 370 16.77 -1.84 -16.45
CA ASN A 370 16.22 -0.78 -15.61
C ASN A 370 14.73 -1.01 -15.45
N ASN A 371 14.28 -1.29 -14.22
CA ASN A 371 12.89 -1.49 -13.90
C ASN A 371 12.32 -0.25 -13.19
N GLY A 372 11.67 0.64 -13.95
CA GLY A 372 11.06 1.86 -13.45
C GLY A 372 10.00 1.63 -12.36
N PHE A 373 9.30 0.49 -12.39
CA PHE A 373 8.35 0.14 -11.34
C PHE A 373 9.07 -0.09 -10.01
N TYR A 374 10.13 -0.90 -9.99
CA TYR A 374 10.91 -1.16 -8.79
C TYR A 374 11.70 0.07 -8.33
N ALA A 375 12.22 0.88 -9.26
CA ALA A 375 12.83 2.16 -8.92
C ALA A 375 11.85 3.09 -8.19
N MET A 376 10.61 3.21 -8.69
CA MET A 376 9.56 3.98 -8.02
C MET A 376 9.21 3.41 -6.64
N MET A 377 9.07 2.09 -6.52
CA MET A 377 8.80 1.42 -5.23
C MET A 377 9.93 1.63 -4.21
N ALA A 378 11.18 1.46 -4.63
CA ALA A 378 12.35 1.67 -3.79
C ALA A 378 12.40 3.12 -3.30
N LEU A 379 12.20 4.10 -4.17
CA LEU A 379 12.15 5.51 -3.77
C LEU A 379 11.04 5.79 -2.77
N GLY A 380 9.82 5.32 -3.03
CA GLY A 380 8.68 5.54 -2.13
C GLY A 380 8.88 4.92 -0.75
N ILE A 381 9.28 3.65 -0.71
CA ILE A 381 9.49 2.90 0.54
C ILE A 381 10.68 3.47 1.32
N VAL A 382 11.82 3.69 0.68
CA VAL A 382 13.03 4.19 1.35
C VAL A 382 12.85 5.63 1.80
N ALA A 383 12.20 6.51 1.01
CA ALA A 383 11.94 7.89 1.44
C ALA A 383 10.99 7.95 2.64
N ALA A 384 9.91 7.15 2.63
CA ALA A 384 8.97 7.06 3.74
C ALA A 384 9.66 6.62 5.05
N TYR A 385 10.44 5.53 5.01
CA TYR A 385 11.17 5.09 6.19
C TYR A 385 12.30 6.07 6.58
N THR A 386 12.98 6.70 5.62
CA THR A 386 14.06 7.67 5.92
C THR A 386 13.50 8.86 6.71
N TYR A 387 12.35 9.38 6.26
CA TYR A 387 11.63 10.43 6.97
C TYR A 387 11.22 9.99 8.38
N ALA A 388 10.63 8.80 8.52
CA ALA A 388 10.17 8.28 9.79
C ALA A 388 11.32 7.94 10.76
N ALA A 389 12.49 7.55 10.25
CA ALA A 389 13.67 7.22 11.03
C ALA A 389 14.36 8.44 11.63
N ASP A 390 14.28 9.60 10.95
CA ASP A 390 14.90 10.86 11.38
C ASP A 390 16.41 10.69 11.65
N ASP A 391 17.09 9.94 10.75
CA ASP A 391 18.51 9.58 10.85
C ASP A 391 19.29 10.07 9.62
N PRO A 392 20.25 11.02 9.79
CA PRO A 392 21.07 11.54 8.69
C PRO A 392 21.84 10.48 7.90
N ALA A 393 22.21 9.34 8.50
CA ALA A 393 22.90 8.27 7.79
C ALA A 393 22.00 7.64 6.72
N GLN A 394 20.68 7.58 6.97
CA GLN A 394 19.71 7.05 6.03
C GLN A 394 19.42 8.04 4.90
N GLU A 395 19.45 9.34 5.21
CA GLU A 395 19.37 10.39 4.17
C GLU A 395 20.53 10.26 3.18
N THR A 396 21.76 10.03 3.65
CA THR A 396 22.91 9.78 2.77
C THR A 396 22.66 8.62 1.82
N TYR A 397 22.13 7.49 2.30
CA TYR A 397 21.82 6.35 1.43
C TYR A 397 20.77 6.72 0.36
N LEU A 398 19.69 7.39 0.76
CA LEU A 398 18.64 7.82 -0.17
C LEU A 398 19.17 8.81 -1.23
N TYR A 399 19.82 9.89 -0.81
CA TYR A 399 20.21 10.96 -1.71
C TYR A 399 21.48 10.65 -2.51
N ASP A 400 22.53 10.15 -1.86
CA ASP A 400 23.82 9.96 -2.52
C ASP A 400 23.80 8.67 -3.35
N ARG A 401 23.25 7.58 -2.82
CA ARG A 401 23.28 6.28 -3.50
C ARG A 401 22.07 6.06 -4.41
N LEU A 402 20.84 6.18 -3.90
CA LEU A 402 19.66 5.87 -4.73
C LEU A 402 19.35 6.97 -5.76
N ILE A 403 19.40 8.23 -5.35
CA ILE A 403 19.06 9.35 -6.25
C ILE A 403 20.25 9.74 -7.12
N ALA A 404 21.40 10.10 -6.53
CA ALA A 404 22.51 10.66 -7.29
C ALA A 404 23.33 9.62 -8.06
N GLU A 405 23.76 8.53 -7.41
CA GLU A 405 24.59 7.49 -8.05
C GLU A 405 23.77 6.58 -8.98
N ARG A 406 22.66 6.02 -8.48
CA ARG A 406 21.83 5.05 -9.23
C ARG A 406 20.79 5.69 -10.14
N GLY A 407 20.47 6.97 -9.95
CA GLY A 407 19.55 7.69 -10.82
C GLY A 407 18.11 7.15 -10.79
N LEU A 408 17.65 6.58 -9.67
CA LEU A 408 16.32 5.96 -9.58
C LEU A 408 15.16 6.85 -10.08
N PRO A 409 15.13 8.18 -9.81
CA PRO A 409 14.05 9.03 -10.34
C PRO A 409 14.01 9.08 -11.86
N THR A 410 15.18 9.02 -12.52
CA THR A 410 15.28 8.95 -13.98
C THR A 410 14.79 7.60 -14.48
N ILE A 411 15.18 6.49 -13.84
CA ILE A 411 14.73 5.14 -14.20
C ILE A 411 13.19 5.03 -14.07
N ALA A 412 12.62 5.60 -13.01
CA ALA A 412 11.17 5.64 -12.82
C ALA A 412 10.45 6.45 -13.92
N LEU A 413 11.06 7.53 -14.42
CA LEU A 413 10.51 8.34 -15.50
C LEU A 413 10.62 7.67 -16.87
N GLU A 414 11.75 7.01 -17.15
CA GLU A 414 12.08 6.54 -18.49
C GLU A 414 11.69 5.07 -18.75
N ASP A 415 11.65 4.21 -17.72
CA ASP A 415 11.63 2.75 -17.87
C ASP A 415 10.46 2.04 -17.13
N MET A 416 9.24 2.58 -17.18
CA MET A 416 8.03 1.99 -16.53
C MET A 416 7.43 0.78 -17.29
N ILE A 417 8.25 -0.24 -17.55
CA ILE A 417 8.03 -1.27 -18.59
C ILE A 417 6.93 -2.31 -18.26
N TYR A 418 6.38 -2.36 -17.02
CA TYR A 418 5.45 -3.42 -16.57
C TYR A 418 4.15 -2.98 -15.92
N ILE A 419 3.76 -1.71 -16.08
CA ILE A 419 2.51 -1.19 -15.50
C ILE A 419 1.38 -1.24 -16.53
N ALA A 420 1.53 -0.53 -17.64
CA ALA A 420 0.48 -0.28 -18.62
C ALA A 420 0.42 -1.34 -19.73
N MET A 421 -0.01 -2.55 -19.36
CA MET A 421 -0.16 -3.69 -20.26
C MET A 421 -1.56 -3.78 -20.90
N ASP A 422 -2.22 -2.63 -21.12
CA ASP A 422 -3.55 -2.54 -21.74
C ASP A 422 -4.57 -3.38 -20.93
N LYS A 423 -5.46 -4.14 -21.57
CA LYS A 423 -6.41 -5.08 -20.95
C LYS A 423 -5.80 -6.05 -19.93
N SER A 424 -4.51 -6.38 -20.08
CA SER A 424 -3.77 -7.31 -19.21
C SER A 424 -3.08 -6.62 -18.03
N SER A 425 -3.33 -5.33 -17.83
CA SER A 425 -2.75 -4.54 -16.75
C SER A 425 -3.03 -5.16 -15.38
N ASN A 426 -2.01 -5.11 -14.51
CA ASN A 426 -2.16 -5.48 -13.11
C ASN A 426 -2.47 -4.23 -12.29
N TYR A 427 -3.72 -4.05 -11.88
CA TYR A 427 -4.10 -2.89 -11.07
C TYR A 427 -3.48 -2.89 -9.66
N SER A 428 -3.03 -4.05 -9.15
CA SER A 428 -2.18 -4.09 -7.95
C SER A 428 -0.83 -3.42 -8.19
N ASN A 429 -0.23 -3.56 -9.38
CA ASN A 429 1.01 -2.86 -9.72
C ASN A 429 0.80 -1.35 -9.88
N TYR A 430 -0.31 -0.93 -10.53
CA TYR A 430 -0.68 0.48 -10.56
C TYR A 430 -0.82 1.05 -9.15
N ASN A 431 -1.53 0.36 -8.27
CA ASN A 431 -1.71 0.79 -6.90
C ASN A 431 -0.37 0.97 -6.18
N MET A 432 0.51 -0.05 -6.25
CA MET A 432 1.84 0.04 -5.67
C MET A 432 2.66 1.20 -6.24
N ALA A 433 2.64 1.39 -7.56
CA ALA A 433 3.38 2.46 -8.22
C ALA A 433 2.85 3.85 -7.84
N MET A 434 1.53 4.04 -7.81
CA MET A 434 0.88 5.31 -7.45
C MET A 434 1.16 5.71 -6.00
N ILE A 435 0.99 4.78 -5.06
CA ILE A 435 1.30 5.05 -3.64
C ILE A 435 2.79 5.33 -3.47
N SER A 436 3.66 4.57 -4.16
CA SER A 436 5.11 4.78 -4.08
C SER A 436 5.52 6.15 -4.66
N ALA A 437 4.91 6.56 -5.78
CA ALA A 437 5.15 7.88 -6.36
C ALA A 437 4.74 9.00 -5.42
N TRP A 438 3.59 8.85 -4.75
CA TRP A 438 3.13 9.82 -3.76
C TRP A 438 4.05 9.88 -2.54
N LEU A 439 4.45 8.74 -1.97
CA LEU A 439 5.41 8.69 -0.85
C LEU A 439 6.76 9.31 -1.23
N ALA A 440 7.29 8.94 -2.41
CA ALA A 440 8.55 9.48 -2.90
C ALA A 440 8.45 10.99 -3.08
N TYR A 441 7.40 11.48 -3.73
CA TYR A 441 7.17 12.91 -3.93
C TYR A 441 7.04 13.67 -2.61
N ARG A 442 6.31 13.09 -1.65
CA ARG A 442 6.05 13.71 -0.35
C ARG A 442 7.30 13.85 0.52
N TYR A 443 8.16 12.83 0.51
CA TYR A 443 9.25 12.68 1.50
C TYR A 443 10.66 12.87 0.94
N ILE A 444 10.84 13.06 -0.37
CA ILE A 444 12.12 13.48 -0.95
C ILE A 444 12.25 15.01 -0.89
N LYS A 445 13.38 15.52 -0.36
CA LYS A 445 13.66 16.96 -0.28
C LYS A 445 14.15 17.55 -1.60
N ASP A 446 14.87 16.75 -2.40
CA ASP A 446 15.46 17.17 -3.67
C ASP A 446 14.38 17.53 -4.72
N PRO A 447 14.28 18.81 -5.13
CA PRO A 447 13.27 19.24 -6.09
C PRO A 447 13.46 18.66 -7.50
N GLU A 448 14.69 18.33 -7.93
CA GLU A 448 14.93 17.75 -9.25
C GLU A 448 14.44 16.30 -9.29
N ALA A 449 14.72 15.52 -8.24
CA ALA A 449 14.21 14.18 -8.09
C ALA A 449 12.67 14.17 -8.02
N ARG A 450 12.08 15.08 -7.23
CA ARG A 450 10.61 15.23 -7.14
C ARG A 450 9.98 15.58 -8.48
N GLU A 451 10.61 16.41 -9.29
CA GLU A 451 10.08 16.75 -10.60
C GLU A 451 9.97 15.52 -11.52
N LYS A 452 11.02 14.70 -11.56
CA LYS A 452 11.01 13.45 -12.33
C LYS A 452 9.92 12.48 -11.83
N ILE A 453 9.72 12.40 -10.50
CA ILE A 453 8.66 11.58 -9.90
C ILE A 453 7.27 12.10 -10.29
N ARG A 454 7.04 13.42 -10.26
CA ARG A 454 5.78 14.04 -10.69
C ARG A 454 5.50 13.76 -12.15
N GLU A 455 6.49 13.93 -13.02
CA GLU A 455 6.35 13.64 -14.45
C GLU A 455 6.08 12.15 -14.69
N ALA A 456 6.75 11.25 -13.96
CA ALA A 456 6.50 9.81 -14.03
C ALA A 456 5.09 9.45 -13.55
N ALA A 457 4.65 10.00 -12.41
CA ALA A 457 3.31 9.78 -11.89
C ALA A 457 2.23 10.19 -12.90
N TRP A 458 2.42 11.32 -13.60
CA TRP A 458 1.49 11.75 -14.63
C TRP A 458 1.57 10.90 -15.90
N SER A 459 2.75 10.87 -16.54
CA SER A 459 2.91 10.39 -17.92
C SER A 459 3.14 8.88 -18.04
N GLN A 460 3.59 8.21 -16.97
CA GLN A 460 3.87 6.77 -16.96
C GLN A 460 2.87 5.96 -16.15
N LEU A 461 2.11 6.61 -15.25
CA LEU A 461 1.13 5.93 -14.41
C LEU A 461 -0.30 6.42 -14.64
N TYR A 462 -0.58 7.73 -14.63
CA TYR A 462 -1.95 8.23 -14.58
C TYR A 462 -2.62 8.44 -15.94
N ASP A 463 -2.06 9.30 -16.78
CA ASP A 463 -2.57 9.65 -18.12
C ASP A 463 -1.50 9.32 -19.18
N ILE A 464 -1.41 8.02 -19.49
CA ILE A 464 -0.34 7.47 -20.32
C ILE A 464 -0.68 7.68 -21.80
N PRO A 465 0.12 8.45 -22.56
CA PRO A 465 -0.21 8.78 -23.93
C PRO A 465 -0.42 7.55 -24.82
N GLY A 466 -1.61 7.46 -25.44
CA GLY A 466 -1.96 6.40 -26.38
C GLY A 466 -2.33 5.06 -25.74
N LYS A 467 -2.72 5.05 -24.47
CA LYS A 467 -3.22 3.87 -23.75
C LYS A 467 -4.66 4.11 -23.27
N ASP A 468 -5.50 3.07 -23.37
CA ASP A 468 -6.93 3.16 -23.04
C ASP A 468 -7.27 2.64 -21.63
N PHE A 469 -6.39 1.82 -21.02
CA PHE A 469 -6.60 1.18 -19.71
C PHE A 469 -5.72 1.81 -18.64
N THR A 470 -5.88 3.12 -18.47
CA THR A 470 -5.12 3.95 -17.55
C THR A 470 -5.97 4.35 -16.33
N PRO A 471 -5.34 4.82 -15.23
CA PRO A 471 -6.01 5.40 -14.07
C PRO A 471 -6.89 6.62 -14.35
N VAL A 472 -6.53 7.48 -15.31
CA VAL A 472 -7.35 8.66 -15.63
C VAL A 472 -8.75 8.25 -16.06
N GLY A 473 -9.77 8.76 -15.38
CA GLY A 473 -11.17 8.40 -15.63
C GLY A 473 -11.54 6.96 -15.23
N ALA A 474 -10.65 6.23 -14.54
CA ALA A 474 -10.95 4.90 -14.02
C ALA A 474 -11.94 4.90 -12.84
N ASN A 475 -12.40 6.09 -12.40
CA ASN A 475 -13.20 6.31 -11.20
C ASN A 475 -12.48 5.72 -9.98
N MET A 476 -11.29 6.23 -9.70
CA MET A 476 -10.41 5.79 -8.61
C MET A 476 -9.84 6.99 -7.86
N ALA A 477 -10.64 7.54 -6.93
CA ALA A 477 -10.35 8.77 -6.20
C ALA A 477 -8.94 8.84 -5.57
N LEU A 478 -8.34 7.72 -5.15
CA LEU A 478 -6.93 7.75 -4.70
C LEU A 478 -6.00 8.23 -5.80
N TYR A 479 -6.11 7.65 -6.98
CA TYR A 479 -5.19 7.91 -8.08
C TYR A 479 -5.27 9.38 -8.49
N ASP A 480 -6.49 9.91 -8.55
CA ASP A 480 -6.77 11.32 -8.77
C ASP A 480 -6.13 12.20 -7.69
N PHE A 481 -6.36 11.91 -6.40
CA PHE A 481 -5.75 12.69 -5.32
C PHE A 481 -4.23 12.58 -5.27
N VAL A 482 -3.66 11.42 -5.61
CA VAL A 482 -2.20 11.25 -5.72
C VAL A 482 -1.63 12.20 -6.77
N VAL A 483 -2.16 12.21 -8.00
CA VAL A 483 -1.63 13.11 -9.03
C VAL A 483 -1.88 14.58 -8.70
N ILE A 484 -3.04 14.92 -8.15
CA ILE A 484 -3.31 16.30 -7.73
C ILE A 484 -2.32 16.71 -6.63
N SER A 485 -2.09 15.85 -5.63
CA SER A 485 -1.15 16.13 -4.54
C SER A 485 0.28 16.36 -5.04
N THR A 486 0.73 15.64 -6.08
CA THR A 486 2.06 15.89 -6.66
C THR A 486 2.09 17.17 -7.50
N MET A 487 1.01 17.53 -8.18
CA MET A 487 0.91 18.79 -8.92
C MET A 487 0.91 20.04 -8.02
N LEU A 488 0.27 19.92 -6.85
CA LEU A 488 0.22 20.97 -5.83
C LEU A 488 1.55 21.19 -5.09
N ASP A 489 2.58 20.37 -5.34
CA ASP A 489 3.87 20.49 -4.68
C ASP A 489 3.79 20.36 -3.15
N GLY A 490 2.80 19.60 -2.66
CA GLY A 490 2.61 19.35 -1.22
C GLY A 490 3.63 18.32 -0.70
N THR A 491 4.48 18.72 0.23
CA THR A 491 5.50 17.84 0.84
C THR A 491 5.41 17.83 2.37
N ALA A 492 6.14 16.91 3.00
CA ALA A 492 6.32 16.94 4.45
C ALA A 492 7.29 18.04 4.93
N TYR A 493 7.89 18.83 4.03
CA TYR A 493 8.89 19.87 4.31
C TYR A 493 8.42 21.29 3.97
N GLY A 494 7.22 21.44 3.42
CA GLY A 494 6.65 22.74 3.14
C GLY A 494 5.19 22.66 2.70
N PRO A 495 4.47 23.79 2.76
CA PRO A 495 3.11 23.86 2.24
C PRO A 495 3.09 23.61 0.74
N ALA A 496 1.91 23.28 0.21
CA ALA A 496 1.69 23.20 -1.23
C ALA A 496 2.06 24.54 -1.89
N THR A 497 3.08 24.53 -2.75
CA THR A 497 3.57 25.69 -3.51
C THR A 497 3.29 25.60 -5.01
N GLY A 498 2.63 24.53 -5.44
CA GLY A 498 2.33 24.23 -6.84
C GLY A 498 1.19 25.09 -7.41
N GLY A 499 0.80 24.75 -8.64
CA GLY A 499 -0.28 25.42 -9.35
C GLY A 499 -1.67 25.11 -8.78
N GLU A 500 -2.71 25.42 -9.55
CA GLU A 500 -4.08 25.02 -9.22
C GLU A 500 -4.22 23.49 -9.30
N ALA A 501 -5.10 22.92 -8.46
CA ALA A 501 -5.47 21.51 -8.55
C ALA A 501 -6.08 21.22 -9.94
N ASP A 502 -5.79 20.04 -10.50
CA ASP A 502 -6.45 19.62 -11.74
C ASP A 502 -7.96 19.45 -11.47
N ALA A 503 -8.74 20.35 -12.06
CA ALA A 503 -10.17 20.45 -11.80
C ALA A 503 -10.95 19.21 -12.30
N LEU A 504 -10.47 18.51 -13.32
CA LEU A 504 -11.13 17.32 -13.84
C LEU A 504 -10.86 16.12 -12.96
N ALA A 505 -9.60 15.90 -12.56
CA ALA A 505 -9.25 14.85 -11.61
C ALA A 505 -9.95 15.07 -10.25
N LEU A 506 -10.03 16.32 -9.79
CA LEU A 506 -10.73 16.64 -8.53
C LEU A 506 -12.23 16.33 -8.64
N ALA A 507 -12.85 16.68 -9.76
CA ALA A 507 -14.26 16.37 -10.00
C ALA A 507 -14.52 14.84 -10.06
N ASP A 508 -13.66 14.08 -10.76
CA ASP A 508 -13.75 12.62 -10.86
C ASP A 508 -13.59 11.95 -9.48
N ALA A 509 -12.64 12.43 -8.68
CA ALA A 509 -12.43 11.95 -7.32
C ALA A 509 -13.66 12.17 -6.42
N VAL A 510 -14.24 13.37 -6.46
CA VAL A 510 -15.44 13.73 -5.70
C VAL A 510 -16.65 12.91 -6.16
N GLU A 511 -16.85 12.77 -7.48
CA GLU A 511 -17.92 11.96 -8.03
C GLU A 511 -17.79 10.50 -7.59
N THR A 512 -16.59 9.92 -7.74
CA THR A 512 -16.27 8.55 -7.32
C THR A 512 -16.58 8.32 -5.84
N LEU A 513 -16.21 9.26 -4.96
CA LEU A 513 -16.51 9.17 -3.54
C LEU A 513 -18.00 9.33 -3.24
N SER A 514 -18.71 10.20 -3.97
CA SER A 514 -20.13 10.47 -3.74
C SER A 514 -21.05 9.28 -4.07
N VAL A 515 -20.60 8.39 -4.96
CA VAL A 515 -21.36 7.19 -5.39
C VAL A 515 -20.84 5.90 -4.76
N PHE A 516 -19.98 5.99 -3.74
CA PHE A 516 -19.54 4.84 -2.96
C PHE A 516 -20.74 4.22 -2.22
N PRO A 517 -20.84 2.89 -2.09
CA PRO A 517 -21.95 2.25 -1.38
C PRO A 517 -22.09 2.76 0.06
N GLU A 518 -23.33 2.94 0.55
CA GLU A 518 -23.56 3.32 1.94
C GLU A 518 -23.28 2.15 2.90
N PRO A 519 -22.60 2.39 4.05
CA PRO A 519 -22.47 1.39 5.09
C PRO A 519 -23.83 0.83 5.60
N PRO A 520 -23.91 -0.44 6.02
CA PRO A 520 -22.80 -1.38 6.11
C PRO A 520 -22.33 -1.88 4.74
N TYR A 521 -21.01 -1.84 4.50
CA TYR A 521 -20.42 -2.18 3.22
C TYR A 521 -20.13 -3.68 3.13
N PHE A 522 -21.13 -4.44 2.69
CA PHE A 522 -21.02 -5.88 2.52
C PHE A 522 -20.48 -6.26 1.13
N ALA A 523 -19.68 -7.32 1.08
CA ALA A 523 -19.37 -7.99 -0.18
C ALA A 523 -20.61 -8.73 -0.68
N TYR A 524 -21.01 -8.43 -1.90
CA TYR A 524 -22.02 -9.19 -2.63
C TYR A 524 -21.50 -9.47 -4.04
N PRO A 525 -21.84 -10.64 -4.62
CA PRO A 525 -21.59 -10.87 -6.02
C PRO A 525 -22.42 -9.87 -6.85
N VAL A 526 -21.79 -9.28 -7.86
CA VAL A 526 -22.41 -8.42 -8.85
C VAL A 526 -22.20 -9.04 -10.22
N GLU A 527 -23.31 -9.21 -10.93
CA GLU A 527 -23.34 -9.61 -12.33
C GLU A 527 -23.88 -8.41 -13.11
N ASN A 528 -23.00 -7.70 -13.82
CA ASN A 528 -23.40 -6.62 -14.73
C ASN A 528 -23.64 -7.12 -16.15
N CYS A 529 -23.01 -8.23 -16.55
CA CYS A 529 -23.14 -8.81 -17.88
C CYS A 529 -23.54 -10.28 -17.81
N ASP A 530 -24.60 -10.66 -18.49
CA ASP A 530 -25.04 -12.06 -18.58
C ASP A 530 -24.27 -12.87 -19.65
N ASP A 531 -24.44 -14.20 -19.66
CA ASP A 531 -23.74 -15.10 -20.61
C ASP A 531 -23.97 -14.71 -22.09
N ALA A 532 -25.16 -14.22 -22.44
CA ALA A 532 -25.50 -13.87 -23.82
C ALA A 532 -24.81 -12.56 -24.23
N GLU A 533 -24.72 -11.60 -23.31
CA GLU A 533 -23.98 -10.36 -23.49
C GLU A 533 -22.47 -10.64 -23.65
N LEU A 534 -21.93 -11.50 -22.79
CA LEU A 534 -20.53 -11.95 -22.87
C LEU A 534 -20.22 -12.65 -24.21
N GLU A 535 -21.11 -13.52 -24.70
CA GLU A 535 -20.97 -14.19 -26.01
C GLU A 535 -21.08 -13.18 -27.17
N SER A 536 -21.93 -12.17 -27.05
CA SER A 536 -22.13 -11.14 -28.08
C SER A 536 -21.00 -10.11 -28.16
N GLY A 537 -20.21 -9.95 -27.09
CA GLY A 537 -19.18 -8.92 -26.95
C GLY A 537 -19.73 -7.52 -26.64
N VAL A 538 -21.03 -7.40 -26.33
CA VAL A 538 -21.70 -6.13 -25.97
C VAL A 538 -22.56 -6.39 -24.75
N CYS A 539 -22.46 -5.52 -23.75
CA CYS A 539 -23.17 -5.63 -22.49
C CYS A 539 -23.88 -4.32 -22.14
N VAL A 540 -25.09 -4.43 -21.59
CA VAL A 540 -25.80 -3.31 -20.97
C VAL A 540 -25.70 -3.49 -19.46
N LEU A 541 -24.80 -2.74 -18.84
CA LEU A 541 -24.56 -2.78 -17.40
C LEU A 541 -25.83 -2.48 -16.60
N ASN A 542 -25.83 -2.79 -15.32
CA ASN A 542 -27.01 -2.67 -14.45
C ASN A 542 -27.58 -1.23 -14.34
N ASP A 543 -26.79 -0.21 -14.65
CA ASP A 543 -27.21 1.19 -14.70
C ASP A 543 -27.75 1.64 -16.07
N GLY A 544 -27.73 0.75 -17.07
CA GLY A 544 -28.14 1.00 -18.45
C GLY A 544 -26.99 1.43 -19.38
N THR A 545 -25.77 1.58 -18.87
CA THR A 545 -24.59 1.92 -19.68
C THR A 545 -24.25 0.78 -20.63
N THR A 546 -24.07 1.08 -21.92
CA THR A 546 -23.68 0.07 -22.93
C THR A 546 -22.17 0.09 -23.14
N VAL A 547 -21.52 -1.06 -22.98
CA VAL A 547 -20.06 -1.23 -23.12
C VAL A 547 -19.74 -2.37 -24.07
N ASN A 548 -18.56 -2.34 -24.70
CA ASN A 548 -18.02 -3.52 -25.36
C ASN A 548 -17.30 -4.37 -24.32
N VAL A 549 -17.39 -5.69 -24.46
CA VAL A 549 -16.77 -6.64 -23.54
C VAL A 549 -15.79 -7.53 -24.27
N TYR A 550 -14.61 -7.68 -23.68
CA TYR A 550 -13.57 -8.59 -24.12
C TYR A 550 -13.58 -9.81 -23.22
N ASN A 551 -14.34 -10.84 -23.61
CA ASN A 551 -14.35 -12.10 -22.89
C ASN A 551 -12.98 -12.78 -22.99
N GLU A 552 -12.43 -13.21 -21.85
CA GLU A 552 -11.06 -13.71 -21.72
C GLU A 552 -9.96 -12.76 -22.25
N GLY A 553 -10.27 -11.47 -22.38
CA GLY A 553 -9.35 -10.47 -22.93
C GLY A 553 -8.42 -9.84 -21.89
N GLY A 554 -8.75 -10.00 -20.61
CA GLY A 554 -8.04 -9.41 -19.48
C GLY A 554 -6.91 -10.29 -18.94
N ARG A 555 -6.27 -9.79 -17.88
CA ARG A 555 -5.21 -10.50 -17.17
C ARG A 555 -5.72 -11.86 -16.67
N LYS A 556 -4.96 -12.93 -16.91
CA LYS A 556 -5.33 -14.32 -16.59
C LYS A 556 -6.67 -14.77 -17.22
N GLY A 557 -7.05 -14.20 -18.36
CA GLY A 557 -8.30 -14.55 -19.04
C GLY A 557 -9.54 -13.99 -18.33
N SER A 558 -9.40 -12.93 -17.53
CA SER A 558 -10.58 -12.25 -16.98
C SER A 558 -11.36 -11.53 -18.09
N THR A 559 -12.67 -11.41 -17.89
CA THR A 559 -13.55 -10.60 -18.73
C THR A 559 -13.38 -9.12 -18.37
N VAL A 560 -13.13 -8.26 -19.34
CA VAL A 560 -13.00 -6.81 -19.12
C VAL A 560 -13.83 -6.01 -20.12
N CYS A 561 -14.35 -4.87 -19.70
CA CYS A 561 -15.01 -3.87 -20.53
C CYS A 561 -13.99 -2.98 -21.25
N ASP A 562 -14.41 -2.29 -22.31
CA ASP A 562 -13.62 -1.25 -22.99
C ASP A 562 -13.66 0.11 -22.28
N GLN A 563 -14.47 0.24 -21.23
CA GLN A 563 -14.57 1.39 -20.36
C GLN A 563 -14.64 0.94 -18.89
N PRO A 564 -14.19 1.78 -17.93
CA PRO A 564 -14.34 1.48 -16.51
C PRO A 564 -15.81 1.25 -16.15
N VAL A 565 -16.08 0.24 -15.33
CA VAL A 565 -17.39 0.00 -14.75
C VAL A 565 -17.71 1.14 -13.78
N PRO A 566 -18.85 1.84 -13.93
CA PRO A 566 -19.23 2.93 -13.04
C PRO A 566 -19.21 2.50 -11.57
N LYS A 567 -18.67 3.37 -10.72
CA LYS A 567 -18.37 3.04 -9.32
C LYS A 567 -19.60 2.56 -8.53
N ALA A 568 -20.79 3.09 -8.82
CA ALA A 568 -22.05 2.76 -8.17
C ALA A 568 -22.51 1.30 -8.39
N ILE A 569 -22.10 0.68 -9.50
CA ILE A 569 -22.47 -0.70 -9.87
C ILE A 569 -21.25 -1.63 -9.96
N ARG A 570 -20.08 -1.14 -9.55
CA ARG A 570 -18.86 -1.94 -9.47
C ARG A 570 -19.01 -2.95 -8.34
N ARG A 571 -18.48 -4.16 -8.55
CA ARG A 571 -18.43 -5.17 -7.49
C ARG A 571 -17.71 -4.64 -6.25
N PRO A 572 -18.21 -4.94 -5.04
CA PRO A 572 -17.47 -4.64 -3.83
C PRO A 572 -16.12 -5.36 -3.76
N SER A 573 -15.14 -4.74 -3.11
CA SER A 573 -13.84 -5.35 -2.83
C SER A 573 -13.34 -4.88 -1.47
N ASN A 574 -12.63 -5.76 -0.75
CA ASN A 574 -11.93 -5.37 0.48
C ASN A 574 -10.82 -4.35 0.24
N PHE A 575 -10.39 -4.21 -1.01
CA PHE A 575 -9.55 -3.12 -1.48
C PHE A 575 -9.82 -2.86 -2.95
N GLU A 576 -10.54 -1.80 -3.23
CA GLU A 576 -11.00 -1.51 -4.59
C GLU A 576 -9.88 -1.07 -5.51
N TRP A 577 -8.84 -0.43 -5.00
CA TRP A 577 -7.81 0.15 -5.87
C TRP A 577 -6.85 -0.88 -6.45
N ARG A 578 -6.76 -2.08 -5.84
CA ARG A 578 -6.11 -3.25 -6.47
C ARG A 578 -7.02 -3.97 -7.48
N SER A 579 -8.33 -3.73 -7.41
CA SER A 579 -9.30 -4.40 -8.28
C SER A 579 -9.30 -3.75 -9.65
N ASN A 580 -9.43 -4.57 -10.70
CA ASN A 580 -9.53 -4.08 -12.06
C ASN A 580 -10.86 -3.33 -12.25
N PRO A 581 -10.86 -2.01 -12.51
CA PRO A 581 -12.09 -1.23 -12.63
C PRO A 581 -12.88 -1.55 -13.89
N TYR A 582 -12.30 -2.33 -14.82
CA TYR A 582 -12.93 -2.73 -16.07
C TYR A 582 -13.62 -4.10 -15.98
N GLU A 583 -13.54 -4.83 -14.85
CA GLU A 583 -14.18 -6.14 -14.73
C GLU A 583 -15.69 -5.98 -14.40
N PRO A 584 -16.61 -6.37 -15.32
CA PRO A 584 -18.04 -6.14 -15.13
C PRO A 584 -18.65 -7.04 -14.06
N ASN A 585 -18.14 -8.27 -13.92
CA ASN A 585 -18.69 -9.27 -13.03
C ASN A 585 -17.70 -9.59 -11.90
N GLY A 586 -18.21 -10.05 -10.76
CA GLY A 586 -17.40 -10.62 -9.68
C GLY A 586 -17.94 -10.28 -8.30
N GLY A 587 -17.07 -10.27 -7.30
CA GLY A 587 -17.40 -10.00 -5.90
C GLY A 587 -17.20 -11.25 -5.07
N ASP A 588 -16.73 -11.06 -3.85
CA ASP A 588 -16.58 -12.16 -2.90
C ASP A 588 -17.94 -12.65 -2.43
N GLY A 589 -18.00 -13.89 -1.93
CA GLY A 589 -19.23 -14.49 -1.43
C GLY A 589 -19.93 -13.60 -0.38
N PRO A 590 -21.26 -13.73 -0.21
CA PRO A 590 -22.13 -12.71 0.41
C PRO A 590 -21.94 -12.53 1.92
N GLY A 591 -20.83 -12.94 2.53
CA GLY A 591 -20.63 -13.00 3.98
C GLY A 591 -19.63 -11.98 4.55
N ALA A 592 -18.89 -11.22 3.73
CA ALA A 592 -17.87 -10.30 4.25
C ALA A 592 -18.45 -8.89 4.50
N LEU A 593 -18.16 -8.32 5.67
CA LEU A 593 -18.29 -6.89 5.97
C LEU A 593 -16.94 -6.23 5.71
N LEU A 594 -16.88 -5.53 4.59
CA LEU A 594 -15.66 -4.92 4.06
C LEU A 594 -15.39 -3.59 4.76
N PRO A 595 -14.13 -3.28 5.10
CA PRO A 595 -13.78 -2.17 5.98
C PRO A 595 -13.92 -0.79 5.33
N GLY A 596 -14.00 -0.71 3.99
CA GLY A 596 -14.10 0.56 3.26
C GLY A 596 -12.85 1.44 3.39
N VAL A 597 -11.67 0.84 3.58
CA VAL A 597 -10.41 1.60 3.72
C VAL A 597 -10.07 2.41 2.47
N ASP A 598 -10.51 1.99 1.29
CA ASP A 598 -10.39 2.78 0.06
C ASP A 598 -11.12 4.12 0.21
N PHE A 599 -12.43 4.08 0.53
CA PHE A 599 -13.20 5.30 0.75
C PHE A 599 -12.55 6.18 1.84
N ARG A 600 -12.24 5.60 3.01
CA ARG A 600 -11.66 6.33 4.15
C ARG A 600 -10.33 6.99 3.78
N GLY A 601 -9.44 6.21 3.14
CA GLY A 601 -8.12 6.68 2.73
C GLY A 601 -8.20 7.86 1.77
N ALA A 602 -9.01 7.74 0.71
CA ALA A 602 -9.15 8.83 -0.27
C ALA A 602 -9.86 10.05 0.32
N TYR A 603 -10.95 9.86 1.07
CA TYR A 603 -11.65 10.97 1.71
C TYR A 603 -10.74 11.76 2.65
N TRP A 604 -10.05 11.08 3.56
CA TRP A 604 -9.17 11.77 4.51
C TRP A 604 -7.91 12.33 3.84
N MET A 605 -7.40 11.71 2.78
CA MET A 605 -6.35 12.30 1.94
C MET A 605 -6.80 13.61 1.28
N GLY A 606 -8.00 13.66 0.71
CA GLY A 606 -8.57 14.87 0.14
C GLY A 606 -8.80 15.98 1.19
N ARG A 607 -9.26 15.61 2.39
CA ARG A 607 -9.42 16.55 3.53
C ARG A 607 -8.09 17.02 4.11
N TRP A 608 -7.03 16.22 3.98
CA TRP A 608 -5.72 16.55 4.54
C TRP A 608 -4.84 17.34 3.57
N THR A 609 -4.97 17.08 2.27
CA THR A 609 -4.17 17.74 1.23
C THR A 609 -4.58 19.20 1.09
N LYS A 610 -3.71 20.12 1.52
CA LYS A 610 -3.90 21.56 1.39
C LYS A 610 -3.71 22.02 -0.05
N VAL A 611 -4.52 22.97 -0.50
CA VAL A 611 -4.28 23.74 -1.73
C VAL A 611 -3.65 25.08 -1.35
N GLY A 612 -2.73 25.58 -2.18
CA GLY A 612 -2.11 26.89 -1.96
C GLY A 612 -3.16 28.00 -1.93
N GLU A 613 -2.94 29.03 -1.10
CA GLU A 613 -3.80 30.24 -1.02
C GLU A 613 -3.70 31.16 -2.24
#